data_AF-A0A7C0UFL3-F1
#
_entry.id   AF-A0A7C0UFL3-F1
#
_cell.length_a   1.000
_cell.length_b   1.000
_cell.length_c   1.000
_cell.angle_alpha   90.00
_cell.angle_beta   90.00
_cell.angle_gamma   90.00
#
_symmetry.space_group_name_H-M   'P 1'
#
loop_
_entity.id
_entity.type
_entity.pdbx_description
1 polymer ?
#
loop_
_entity_poly.entity_id
_entity_poly.type
_entity_poly.pdbx_seq_one_letter_code
_entity_poly.pdbx_strand_id
1 'polypeptide(L)' 'MIRKLIQTDEDVSSIVLRMGLGAVFFAHGAQKLFGWFGGYGFSGTMGFLTGSLGIPALFAFLVIMAEFFGALGLLSGLLT' A
#
# COMPACT_ATOMS: atom_id res chain seq x y z
N MET A 1 4.53 -22.48 -14.78
CA MET A 1 4.52 -21.01 -15.03
C MET A 1 4.40 -20.22 -13.72
N ILE A 2 3.40 -20.47 -12.89
CA ILE A 2 3.16 -19.79 -11.60
C ILE A 2 4.35 -19.81 -10.64
N ARG A 3 5.10 -20.92 -10.57
CA ARG A 3 6.30 -21.02 -9.73
C ARG A 3 7.37 -19.98 -10.05
N LYS A 4 7.47 -19.53 -11.31
CA LYS A 4 8.40 -18.46 -11.71
C LYS A 4 7.95 -17.07 -11.23
N LEU A 5 6.68 -16.90 -10.92
CA LEU A 5 6.10 -15.61 -10.50
C LEU A 5 6.14 -15.41 -8.98
N ILE A 6 6.31 -16.48 -8.21
CA ILE A 6 6.23 -16.47 -6.73
C ILE A 6 7.54 -17.00 -6.11
N GLN A 7 8.55 -17.29 -6.93
CA GLN A 7 9.87 -17.67 -6.41
C GLN A 7 10.57 -16.42 -5.87
N THR A 8 11.11 -16.55 -4.66
CA THR A 8 11.76 -15.47 -3.92
C THR A 8 13.15 -15.91 -3.49
N ASP A 9 14.09 -14.97 -3.41
CA ASP A 9 15.49 -15.24 -3.08
C ASP A 9 15.79 -14.82 -1.62
N GLU A 10 16.61 -15.62 -0.92
CA GLU A 10 17.02 -15.36 0.47
C GLU A 10 18.17 -14.34 0.55
N ASP A 11 17.93 -13.13 0.03
CA ASP A 11 18.89 -12.03 0.09
C ASP A 11 18.54 -11.01 1.19
N VAL A 12 19.54 -10.66 2.02
CA VAL A 12 19.44 -9.61 3.03
C VAL A 12 19.08 -8.26 2.39
N SER A 13 19.54 -8.01 1.16
CA SER A 13 19.21 -6.79 0.42
C SER A 13 17.68 -6.66 0.22
N SER A 14 17.00 -7.76 -0.11
CA SER A 14 15.54 -7.81 -0.28
C SER A 14 14.82 -7.53 1.04
N ILE A 15 15.31 -8.06 2.15
CA ILE A 15 14.75 -7.82 3.49
C ILE A 15 14.85 -6.33 3.87
N VAL A 16 15.99 -5.70 3.63
CA VAL A 16 16.15 -4.26 3.94
C VAL A 16 15.21 -3.41 3.09
N LEU A 17 15.15 -3.70 1.78
CA LEU A 17 14.29 -2.97 0.85
C LEU A 17 12.81 -3.13 1.17
N ARG A 18 12.33 -4.36 1.43
CA ARG A 18 10.92 -4.61 1.74
C ARG A 18 10.51 -3.96 3.06
N MET A 19 11.38 -4.00 4.08
CA MET A 19 11.08 -3.40 5.38
C MET A 19 11.03 -1.88 5.27
N GLY A 20 12.00 -1.27 4.59
CA GLY A 20 12.03 0.18 4.37
C GLY A 20 10.83 0.66 3.54
N LEU A 21 10.58 0.04 2.39
CA LEU A 21 9.47 0.40 1.51
C LEU A 21 8.11 0.13 2.18
N GLY A 22 7.97 -1.03 2.83
CA GLY A 22 6.77 -1.42 3.57
C GLY A 22 6.44 -0.46 4.70
N ALA A 23 7.44 0.02 5.46
CA ALA A 23 7.21 0.99 6.51
C ALA A 23 6.71 2.34 5.97
N VAL A 24 7.30 2.83 4.88
CA VAL A 24 6.87 4.09 4.24
C VAL A 24 5.44 3.97 3.71
N PHE A 25 5.14 2.89 2.98
CA PHE A 25 3.80 2.67 2.44
C PHE A 25 2.77 2.39 3.51
N PHE A 26 3.16 1.75 4.63
CA PHE A 26 2.27 1.57 5.77
C PHE A 26 1.89 2.92 6.38
N ALA A 27 2.87 3.78 6.64
CA ALA A 27 2.60 5.11 7.18
C ALA A 27 1.71 5.93 6.23
N HIS A 28 2.00 5.90 4.92
CA HIS A 28 1.24 6.65 3.92
C HIS A 28 -0.17 6.07 3.69
N GLY A 29 -0.29 4.74 3.60
CA GLY A 29 -1.57 4.05 3.53
C GLY A 29 -2.42 4.28 4.78
N ALA A 30 -1.81 4.34 5.97
CA ALA A 30 -2.51 4.63 7.21
C ALA A 30 -3.01 6.09 7.28
N GLN A 31 -2.29 7.05 6.69
CA GLN A 31 -2.78 8.42 6.49
C GLN A 31 -4.06 8.44 5.63
N LYS A 32 -4.06 7.65 4.56
CA LYS A 32 -5.18 7.59 3.59
C LYS A 32 -6.38 6.80 4.11
N LEU A 33 -6.15 5.70 4.83
CA LEU A 33 -7.21 4.82 5.31
C LEU A 33 -7.76 5.28 6.66
N PHE A 34 -6.89 5.52 7.64
CA PHE A 34 -7.29 5.80 9.02
C PHE A 34 -7.12 7.26 9.44
N GLY A 35 -6.44 8.08 8.64
CA GLY A 35 -6.12 9.47 9.02
C GLY A 35 -5.01 9.56 10.06
N TRP A 36 -4.22 8.49 10.22
CA TRP A 36 -3.08 8.50 11.14
C TRP A 36 -2.05 9.53 10.70
N PHE A 37 -1.19 9.97 11.63
CA PHE A 37 -0.11 10.93 11.36
C PHE A 37 -0.60 12.26 10.74
N GLY A 38 -1.83 12.69 11.07
CA GLY A 38 -2.43 13.91 10.54
C GLY A 38 -2.94 13.79 9.09
N GLY A 39 -3.16 12.57 8.60
CA GLY A 39 -3.70 12.32 7.27
C GLY A 39 -5.19 12.63 7.14
N TYR A 40 -5.66 12.75 5.90
CA TYR A 40 -7.05 13.10 5.57
C TYR A 40 -8.06 11.97 5.85
N GLY A 41 -7.59 10.76 6.13
CA GLY A 41 -8.42 9.58 6.35
C GLY A 41 -9.21 9.16 5.11
N PHE A 42 -10.01 8.10 5.27
CA PHE A 42 -10.68 7.47 4.15
C PHE A 42 -11.60 8.44 3.39
N SER A 43 -12.48 9.14 4.09
CA SER A 43 -13.45 10.05 3.47
C SER A 43 -12.77 11.24 2.79
N GLY A 44 -11.75 11.84 3.40
CA GLY A 44 -11.01 12.95 2.80
C GLY A 44 -10.22 12.51 1.56
N THR A 45 -9.57 11.35 1.64
CA THR A 45 -8.83 10.78 0.50
C THR A 45 -9.77 10.39 -0.63
N MET A 46 -10.90 9.74 -0.33
CA MET A 46 -11.91 9.41 -1.34
C MET A 46 -12.47 10.67 -2.01
N GLY A 47 -12.77 11.73 -1.24
CA GLY A 47 -13.24 12.99 -1.78
C GLY A 47 -12.21 13.67 -2.69
N PHE A 48 -10.92 13.63 -2.31
CA PHE A 48 -9.84 14.14 -3.16
C PHE A 48 -9.68 13.34 -4.45
N LEU A 49 -9.62 12.00 -4.38
CA LEU A 49 -9.41 11.16 -5.55
C LEU A 49 -10.60 11.22 -6.52
N THR A 50 -11.83 11.20 -6.00
CA THR A 50 -13.04 11.22 -6.84
C THR A 50 -13.43 12.63 -7.28
N GLY A 51 -13.31 13.62 -6.41
CA GLY A 51 -13.74 15.00 -6.67
C GLY A 51 -12.68 15.83 -7.38
N SER A 52 -11.43 15.83 -6.89
CA SER A 52 -10.36 16.66 -7.45
C SER A 52 -9.65 16.00 -8.63
N LEU A 53 -9.42 14.68 -8.57
CA LEU A 53 -8.72 13.95 -9.62
C LEU A 53 -9.68 13.24 -10.60
N GLY A 54 -10.98 13.21 -10.33
CA GLY A 54 -11.97 12.58 -11.21
C GLY A 54 -11.84 11.05 -11.32
N ILE A 55 -11.14 10.41 -10.39
CA ILE A 55 -10.97 8.96 -10.39
C ILE A 55 -12.29 8.29 -10.00
N PRO A 56 -12.79 7.30 -10.74
CA PRO A 56 -14.00 6.58 -10.36
C PRO A 56 -13.88 5.95 -8.97
N ALA A 57 -14.96 5.98 -8.18
CA ALA A 57 -14.97 5.60 -6.77
C ALA A 57 -14.41 4.19 -6.52
N LEU A 58 -14.67 3.24 -7.42
CA LEU A 58 -14.12 1.87 -7.32
C LEU A 58 -12.58 1.88 -7.34
N PHE A 59 -11.96 2.61 -8.27
CA PHE A 59 -10.51 2.68 -8.37
C PHE A 59 -9.90 3.48 -7.23
N ALA A 60 -10.55 4.56 -6.80
CA ALA A 60 -10.12 5.32 -5.63
C ALA A 60 -10.09 4.45 -4.37
N PHE A 61 -11.14 3.65 -4.16
CA PHE A 61 -11.20 2.68 -3.06
C PHE A 61 -10.07 1.63 -3.17
N LEU A 62 -9.91 1.03 -4.36
CA LEU A 62 -8.89 0.01 -4.58
C LEU A 62 -7.47 0.55 -4.34
N VAL A 63 -7.17 1.78 -4.74
CA VAL A 63 -5.88 2.42 -4.48
C VAL A 63 -5.62 2.54 -2.98
N ILE A 64 -6.58 3.07 -2.21
CA ILE A 64 -6.42 3.24 -0.76
C ILE A 64 -6.19 1.89 -0.07
N MET A 65 -6.97 0.87 -0.43
CA MET A 65 -6.85 -0.47 0.15
C MET A 65 -5.55 -1.15 -0.27
N ALA A 66 -5.21 -1.12 -1.56
CA ALA A 66 -4.02 -1.75 -2.08
C ALA A 66 -2.74 -1.15 -1.47
N GLU A 67 -2.73 0.15 -1.20
CA GLU A 67 -1.57 0.81 -0.60
C GLU A 67 -1.35 0.38 0.86
N PHE A 68 -2.40 0.37 1.67
CA PHE A 68 -2.29 -0.06 3.07
C PHE A 68 -2.05 -1.56 3.22
N PHE A 69 -2.88 -2.40 2.59
CA PHE A 69 -2.75 -3.86 2.70
C PHE A 69 -1.56 -4.41 1.91
N GLY A 70 -1.18 -3.76 0.80
CA GLY A 70 0.04 -4.08 0.07
C GLY A 70 1.29 -3.83 0.92
N ALA A 71 1.30 -2.75 1.73
CA ALA A 71 2.37 -2.51 2.69
C ALA A 71 2.46 -3.63 3.74
N LEU A 72 1.33 -4.11 4.26
CA LEU A 72 1.31 -5.24 5.19
C LEU A 72 1.82 -6.55 4.53
N GLY A 73 1.44 -6.78 3.28
CA GLY A 73 1.98 -7.90 2.48
C GLY A 73 3.49 -7.82 2.35
N LEU A 74 4.02 -6.64 2.02
CA LEU A 74 5.45 -6.41 1.85
C LEU A 74 6.23 -6.56 3.17
N LEU A 75 5.70 -6.04 4.28
CA LEU A 75 6.30 -6.18 5.61
C LEU A 75 6.31 -7.63 6.10
N SER A 76 5.25 -8.38 5.84
CA SER A 76 5.14 -9.79 6.22
C SER A 76 5.93 -10.73 5.30
N GLY A 77 6.42 -10.25 4.15
CA GLY A 77 7.12 -11.05 3.17
C GLY A 77 6.17 -11.90 2.30
N LEU A 78 4.89 -11.55 2.22
CA LEU A 78 3.89 -12.31 1.48
C LEU A 78 4.15 -12.17 -0.03
N LEU A 79 4.56 -13.27 -0.66
CA LEU A 79 4.90 -13.35 -2.10
C LEU A 79 6.14 -12.54 -2.52
N THR A 80 7.10 -12.31 -1.61
CA THR A 80 8.33 -11.51 -1.83
C THR A 80 9.56 -12.16 -1.23
#